data_AF-A0A655IZS2-F1
#
_entry.id   AF-A0A655IZS2-F1
#
_cell.length_a   1.000
_cell.length_b   1.000
_cell.length_c   1.000
_cell.angle_alpha   90.00
_cell.angle_beta   90.00
_cell.angle_gamma   90.00
#
_symmetry.space_group_name_H-M   'P 1'
#
loop_
_entity.id
_entity.type
_entity.pdbx_description
1 polymer ?
#
loop_
_entity_poly.entity_id
_entity_poly.type
_entity_poly.pdbx_seq_one_letter_code
_entity_poly.pdbx_strand_id
1 'polypeptide(L)'
;MRDWVRNDLAGKGAAIRMMIRVAVPAVLVLAPFWLIPTSLDVHLSMTLPILIPFVYFSHALNKVWRRHMLRVHNLDPELVDEHARQRDAHIHRAYIERYGPRPDPND
;
A
#
# COMPACT_ATOMS: atom_id res chain seq x y z
N MET A 1 -11.59 -2.41 -21.23
CA MET A 1 -10.90 -1.08 -21.18
C MET A 1 -10.60 -0.58 -19.75
N ARG A 2 -11.26 -1.09 -18.69
CA ARG A 2 -10.94 -0.72 -17.29
C ARG A 2 -10.04 -1.74 -16.57
N ASP A 3 -9.62 -2.79 -17.26
CA ASP A 3 -8.86 -3.90 -16.67
C ASP A 3 -7.48 -3.49 -16.18
N TRP A 4 -6.85 -2.53 -16.86
CA TRP A 4 -5.59 -1.93 -16.41
C TRP A 4 -5.77 -1.15 -15.10
N VAL A 5 -6.87 -0.41 -14.92
CA VAL A 5 -7.20 0.31 -13.68
C VAL A 5 -7.47 -0.69 -12.55
N ARG A 6 -8.21 -1.76 -12.84
CA ARG A 6 -8.47 -2.83 -11.89
C ARG A 6 -7.18 -3.50 -11.44
N ASN A 7 -6.28 -3.84 -12.36
CA ASN A 7 -4.99 -4.43 -12.01
C ASN A 7 -4.06 -3.45 -11.29
N ASP A 8 -4.11 -2.16 -11.62
CA ASP A 8 -3.32 -1.14 -10.94
C ASP A 8 -3.79 -0.92 -9.50
N LEU A 9 -5.11 -0.80 -9.29
CA LEU A 9 -5.73 -0.50 -7.99
C LEU A 9 -6.02 -1.73 -7.13
N ALA A 10 -6.21 -2.93 -7.68
CA ALA A 10 -6.56 -4.14 -6.93
C ALA A 10 -5.53 -5.28 -7.08
N GLY A 11 -4.62 -5.19 -8.05
CA GLY A 11 -3.64 -6.24 -8.31
C GLY A 11 -2.51 -6.32 -7.27
N LYS A 12 -1.73 -7.41 -7.36
CA LYS A 12 -0.56 -7.65 -6.50
C LYS A 12 0.40 -6.47 -6.56
N GLY A 13 0.81 -5.98 -5.38
CA GLY A 13 1.74 -4.85 -5.28
C GLY A 13 1.14 -3.47 -5.57
N ALA A 14 -0.19 -3.33 -5.70
CA ALA A 14 -0.85 -2.03 -5.90
C ALA A 14 -0.44 -0.98 -4.85
N ALA A 15 -0.33 -1.40 -3.58
CA ALA A 15 0.14 -0.54 -2.51
C ALA A 15 1.56 -0.01 -2.75
N ILE A 16 2.49 -0.90 -3.11
CA ILE A 16 3.89 -0.54 -3.34
C ILE A 16 4.01 0.38 -4.57
N ARG A 17 3.29 0.11 -5.66
CA ARG A 17 3.28 0.98 -6.85
C ARG A 17 2.81 2.39 -6.51
N MET A 18 1.73 2.53 -5.73
CA MET A 18 1.28 3.83 -5.27
C MET A 18 2.33 4.51 -4.40
N MET A 19 2.87 3.81 -3.41
CA MET A 19 3.90 4.35 -2.51
C MET A 19 5.14 4.84 -3.27
N ILE A 20 5.60 4.09 -4.28
CA ILE A 20 6.71 4.50 -5.15
C ILE A 20 6.34 5.76 -5.93
N ARG A 21 5.18 5.80 -6.60
CA ARG A 21 4.75 6.99 -7.37
C ARG A 21 4.69 8.24 -6.51
N VAL A 22 4.25 8.09 -5.26
CA VAL A 22 4.16 9.16 -4.28
C VAL A 22 5.58 9.56 -3.81
N ALA A 23 6.47 8.62 -3.53
CA ALA A 23 7.84 8.90 -3.09
C ALA A 23 8.76 9.48 -4.20
N VAL A 24 8.51 9.18 -5.47
CA VAL A 24 9.37 9.60 -6.61
C VAL A 24 9.62 11.11 -6.63
N PRO A 25 8.60 12.01 -6.57
CA PRO A 25 8.82 13.44 -6.49
C PRO A 25 9.74 13.87 -5.34
N ALA A 26 9.55 13.30 -4.14
CA ALA A 26 10.38 13.63 -2.97
C ALA A 26 11.83 13.21 -3.20
N VAL A 27 12.06 12.01 -3.74
CA VAL A 27 13.41 11.51 -4.05
C VAL A 27 14.08 12.37 -5.12
N LEU A 28 13.36 12.79 -6.16
CA LEU A 28 13.91 13.66 -7.20
C LEU A 28 14.36 15.02 -6.65
N VAL A 29 13.61 15.59 -5.70
CA VAL A 29 13.98 16.84 -5.02
C VAL A 29 15.17 16.64 -4.08
N LEU A 30 15.26 15.49 -3.41
CA LEU A 30 16.34 15.20 -2.46
C LEU A 30 17.64 14.72 -3.13
N ALA A 31 17.56 14.13 -4.32
CA ALA A 31 18.72 13.55 -5.00
C ALA A 31 19.91 14.52 -5.22
N PRO A 32 19.71 15.79 -5.61
CA PRO A 32 20.83 16.74 -5.76
C PRO A 32 21.59 17.01 -4.46
N PHE A 33 20.91 16.97 -3.31
CA PHE A 33 21.54 17.22 -2.00
C PHE A 33 22.55 16.12 -1.62
N TRP A 34 22.44 14.94 -2.23
CA TRP A 34 23.38 13.84 -2.04
C TRP A 34 24.69 14.00 -2.83
N LEU A 35 24.78 14.98 -3.74
CA LEU A 35 26.01 15.32 -4.45
C LEU A 35 26.93 16.25 -3.63
N ILE A 36 26.41 16.83 -2.55
CA ILE A 36 27.18 17.70 -1.65
C ILE A 36 28.07 16.82 -0.77
N PRO A 37 29.39 17.04 -0.73
CA PRO A 37 30.28 16.25 0.10
C PRO A 37 30.05 16.60 1.59
N THR A 38 29.27 15.78 2.27
CA THR A 38 29.02 15.87 3.72
C THR A 38 29.05 14.48 4.36
N SER A 39 28.96 14.42 5.69
CA SER A 39 28.89 13.14 6.40
C SER A 39 27.56 12.42 6.16
N LEU A 40 27.56 11.10 6.27
CA LEU A 40 26.34 10.27 6.15
C LEU A 40 25.26 10.69 7.16
N ASP A 41 25.66 11.09 8.37
CA ASP A 41 24.73 11.54 9.41
C ASP A 41 23.97 12.81 9.00
N VAL A 42 24.64 13.72 8.28
CA VAL A 42 24.01 14.93 7.74
C VAL A 42 23.04 14.55 6.62
N HIS A 43 23.42 13.64 5.72
CA HIS A 43 22.51 13.15 4.67
C HIS A 43 21.26 12.49 5.24
N LEU A 44 21.41 11.63 6.26
CA LEU A 44 20.28 10.97 6.90
C LEU A 44 19.38 11.94 7.65
N SER A 45 19.97 12.89 8.40
CA SER A 45 19.19 13.87 9.17
C SER A 45 18.39 14.84 8.31
N MET A 46 18.82 15.16 7.09
CA MET A 46 18.00 15.96 6.15
C MET A 46 16.98 15.12 5.36
N THR A 47 17.29 13.85 5.07
CA THR A 47 16.47 13.01 4.16
C THR A 47 15.37 12.26 4.93
N LEU A 48 15.70 11.66 6.07
CA LEU A 48 14.78 10.78 6.82
C LEU A 48 13.53 11.52 7.34
N PRO A 49 13.63 12.74 7.91
CA PRO A 49 12.44 13.44 8.41
C PRO A 49 11.42 13.77 7.30
N ILE A 50 11.86 13.87 6.04
CA ILE A 50 10.98 14.10 4.90
C ILE A 50 10.41 12.77 4.38
N LEU A 51 11.25 11.74 4.26
CA LEU A 51 10.81 10.44 3.72
C LEU A 51 9.91 9.66 4.68
N ILE A 52 10.16 9.71 5.99
CA ILE A 52 9.41 8.92 6.99
C ILE A 52 7.91 9.26 6.95
N PRO A 53 7.49 10.53 7.05
CA PRO A 53 6.07 10.89 6.93
C PRO A 53 5.48 10.48 5.58
N PHE A 54 6.24 10.62 4.50
CA PHE A 54 5.80 10.24 3.15
C PHE A 54 5.43 8.76 3.06
N VAL A 55 6.30 7.89 3.55
CA VAL A 55 6.06 6.45 3.60
C VAL A 55 4.91 6.13 4.55
N TYR A 56 4.90 6.72 5.74
CA TYR A 56 3.89 6.48 6.76
C TYR A 56 2.48 6.85 6.30
N PHE A 57 2.29 8.10 5.86
CA PHE A 57 0.99 8.57 5.37
C PHE A 57 0.58 7.86 4.09
N SER A 58 1.51 7.62 3.16
CA SER A 58 1.17 6.86 1.96
C SER A 58 0.70 5.45 2.32
N HIS A 59 1.36 4.76 3.25
CA HIS A 59 0.93 3.44 3.69
C HIS A 59 -0.47 3.48 4.33
N ALA A 60 -0.70 4.42 5.26
CA ALA A 60 -1.96 4.54 5.98
C ALA A 60 -3.14 4.93 5.08
N LEU A 61 -2.96 5.91 4.18
CA LEU A 61 -4.03 6.42 3.31
C LEU A 61 -4.26 5.56 2.06
N ASN A 62 -3.29 4.72 1.67
CA ASN A 62 -3.35 3.96 0.43
C ASN A 62 -4.61 3.09 0.33
N LYS A 63 -5.07 2.47 1.43
CA LYS A 63 -6.33 1.69 1.42
C LYS A 63 -7.53 2.57 1.10
N VAL A 64 -7.65 3.72 1.77
CA VAL A 64 -8.77 4.66 1.61
C VAL A 64 -8.78 5.24 0.20
N TRP A 65 -7.61 5.68 -0.28
CA TRP A 65 -7.46 6.26 -1.62
C TRP A 65 -7.79 5.24 -2.72
N ARG A 66 -7.27 4.01 -2.63
CA ARG A 66 -7.58 2.95 -3.60
C ARG A 66 -9.08 2.63 -3.64
N ARG A 67 -9.73 2.55 -2.48
CA ARG A 67 -11.18 2.32 -2.39
C ARG A 67 -11.97 3.48 -3.01
N HIS A 68 -11.54 4.72 -2.80
CA HIS A 68 -12.14 5.89 -3.42
C HIS A 68 -11.96 5.91 -4.94
N MET A 69 -10.75 5.63 -5.44
CA MET A 69 -10.46 5.59 -6.89
C MET A 69 -11.25 4.50 -7.62
N LEU A 70 -11.47 3.33 -7.00
CA LEU A 70 -12.35 2.31 -7.58
C LEU A 70 -13.78 2.84 -7.77
N ARG A 71 -14.34 3.57 -6.79
CA ARG A 71 -15.65 4.23 -6.94
C ARG A 71 -15.67 5.25 -8.07
N VAL A 72 -14.64 6.10 -8.15
CA VAL A 72 -14.50 7.11 -9.23
C VAL A 72 -14.51 6.46 -10.60
N HIS A 73 -13.92 5.27 -10.73
CA HIS A 73 -13.91 4.50 -11.97
C HIS A 73 -15.10 3.55 -12.17
N ASN A 74 -16.16 3.66 -11.35
CA ASN A 74 -17.34 2.78 -11.35
C ASN A 74 -16.95 1.28 -11.27
N LEU A 75 -16.00 0.96 -10.39
CA LEU A 75 -15.57 -0.38 -10.06
C LEU A 75 -15.96 -0.71 -8.62
N ASP A 76 -16.12 -2.01 -8.33
CA ASP A 76 -16.45 -2.49 -7.00
C ASP A 76 -15.32 -2.12 -5.99
N PRO A 77 -15.63 -1.36 -4.92
CA PRO A 77 -14.66 -0.96 -3.92
C PRO A 77 -14.12 -2.12 -3.08
N GLU A 78 -14.83 -3.25 -3.03
CA GLU A 78 -14.41 -4.44 -2.27
C GLU A 78 -13.24 -5.18 -2.92
N LEU A 79 -12.94 -4.88 -4.19
CA LEU A 79 -11.79 -5.44 -4.90
C LEU A 79 -10.44 -5.12 -4.22
N VAL A 80 -10.37 -4.10 -3.36
CA VAL A 80 -9.17 -3.80 -2.55
C VAL A 80 -8.85 -4.93 -1.58
N ASP A 81 -9.87 -5.52 -0.97
CA ASP A 81 -9.72 -6.55 0.06
C ASP A 81 -9.65 -7.96 -0.52
N GLU A 82 -10.15 -8.16 -1.74
CA GLU A 82 -10.18 -9.44 -2.44
C GLU A 82 -8.82 -10.16 -2.48
N HIS A 83 -7.76 -9.45 -2.82
CA HIS A 83 -6.43 -10.04 -2.91
C HIS A 83 -5.82 -10.34 -1.54
N ALA A 84 -6.18 -9.57 -0.50
CA ALA A 84 -5.80 -9.87 0.88
C ALA A 84 -6.55 -11.10 1.38
N ARG A 85 -7.86 -11.21 1.10
CA ARG A 85 -8.69 -12.39 1.38
C ARG A 85 -8.13 -13.64 0.71
N GLN A 86 -7.77 -13.57 -0.57
CA GLN A 86 -7.16 -14.70 -1.29
C GLN A 86 -5.81 -15.10 -0.70
N ARG A 87 -4.95 -14.13 -0.37
CA ARG A 87 -3.66 -14.42 0.27
C ARG A 87 -3.88 -15.07 1.63
N ASP A 88 -4.81 -14.59 2.43
CA ASP A 88 -5.00 -15.04 3.81
C ASP A 88 -5.96 -16.26 3.90
N ALA A 89 -6.54 -16.68 2.78
CA ALA A 89 -7.44 -17.85 2.70
C ALA A 89 -6.76 -19.15 3.17
N HIS A 90 -5.46 -19.32 2.89
CA HIS A 90 -4.72 -20.49 3.39
C HIS A 90 -4.59 -20.50 4.92
N ILE A 91 -4.41 -19.33 5.53
CA ILE A 91 -4.40 -19.17 7.00
C ILE A 91 -5.78 -19.47 7.56
N HIS A 92 -6.83 -18.97 6.92
CA HIS A 92 -8.20 -19.22 7.35
C HIS A 92 -8.59 -20.71 7.28
N ARG A 93 -8.19 -21.39 6.19
CA ARG A 93 -8.36 -22.86 6.05
C ARG A 93 -7.61 -23.63 7.13
N ALA A 94 -6.33 -23.32 7.35
CA ALA A 94 -5.53 -23.96 8.39
C ALA A 94 -6.08 -23.73 9.80
N TYR A 95 -6.69 -22.56 10.05
CA TYR A 95 -7.38 -22.27 11.30
C TYR A 95 -8.63 -23.15 11.47
N ILE A 96 -9.48 -23.25 10.45
CA ILE A 96 -10.70 -24.07 10.48
C ILE A 96 -10.36 -25.55 10.69
N GLU A 97 -9.34 -26.07 10.01
CA GLU A 97 -8.88 -27.46 10.17
C GLU A 97 -8.38 -27.74 11.60
N ARG A 98 -7.77 -26.76 12.26
CA ARG A 98 -7.17 -26.93 13.59
C ARG A 98 -8.11 -26.63 14.75
N TYR A 99 -9.02 -25.68 14.59
CA TYR A 99 -9.85 -25.14 15.68
C TYR A 99 -11.36 -25.21 15.41
N GLY A 100 -11.77 -25.65 14.22
CA GLY A 100 -13.17 -25.66 13.79
C GLY A 100 -13.64 -24.31 13.24
N PRO A 101 -14.87 -24.26 12.69
CA PRO A 101 -15.48 -23.03 12.20
C PRO A 101 -15.62 -21.99 13.32
N ARG A 102 -15.42 -20.71 12.99
CA ARG A 102 -15.69 -19.62 13.94
C ARG A 102 -17.21 -19.57 14.18
N PRO A 103 -17.70 -19.50 15.43
CA PRO A 103 -19.12 -19.32 15.71
C PRO A 103 -19.60 -18.04 15.03
N ASP A 104 -20.75 -18.09 14.36
CA ASP A 104 -21.33 -16.88 13.78
C ASP A 104 -21.77 -15.96 14.93
N PRO A 105 -21.53 -14.63 14.86
CA PRO A 105 -21.94 -13.71 15.92
C PRO A 105 -23.46 -13.60 16.12
N ASN A 106 -24.24 -14.26 15.25
CA ASN A 106 -25.70 -14.19 15.17
C ASN A 106 -26.40 -15.51 15.55
N ASP A 107 -25.68 -16.51 16.10
CA ASP A 107 -26.27 -17.71 16.70
C ASP A 107 -26.50 -17.55 18.23
#